data_AF-A0A7V5K585-F1
#
_entry.id   AF-A0A7V5K585-F1
#
_cell.length_a   1.000
_cell.length_b   1.000
_cell.length_c   1.000
_cell.angle_alpha   90.00
_cell.angle_beta   90.00
_cell.angle_gamma   90.00
#
_symmetry.space_group_name_H-M   'P 1'
#
loop_
_entity.id
_entity.type
_entity.pdbx_description
1 polymer ?
#
loop_
_entity_poly.entity_id
_entity_poly.type
_entity_poly.pdbx_seq_one_letter_code
_entity_poly.pdbx_strand_id
1 'polypeptide(L)' 'PLMCAVGLFLSGYLGLATSFYPYAIPPTVTLWEAASQTETLSFMLWGALIVLPVVVGYLIYSYAVFRGKVGSGLYAH' A
#
# COMPACT_ATOMS: atom_id res chain seq x y z
N PRO A 1 -16.10 -9.50 6.52
CA PRO A 1 -15.06 -10.53 6.25
C PRO A 1 -13.82 -9.97 5.53
N LEU A 2 -13.99 -9.29 4.38
CA LEU A 2 -12.85 -8.80 3.58
C LEU A 2 -12.02 -7.73 4.29
N MET A 3 -12.65 -6.75 4.96
CA MET A 3 -11.94 -5.75 5.75
C MET A 3 -11.15 -6.35 6.91
N CYS A 4 -11.68 -7.40 7.56
CA CYS A 4 -10.99 -8.11 8.62
C CYS A 4 -9.76 -8.87 8.09
N ALA A 5 -9.87 -9.50 6.92
CA ALA A 5 -8.75 -10.17 6.26
C ALA A 5 -7.65 -9.18 5.86
N VAL A 6 -8.03 -8.02 5.32
CA VAL A 6 -7.09 -6.92 5.01
C VAL A 6 -6.37 -6.45 6.28
N GLY A 7 -7.11 -6.25 7.38
CA GLY A 7 -6.52 -5.86 8.67
C GLY A 7 -5.52 -6.90 9.22
N LEU A 8 -5.87 -8.19 9.17
CA LEU A 8 -4.97 -9.26 9.59
C LEU A 8 -3.71 -9.31 8.73
N PHE A 9 -3.84 -9.21 7.41
CA PHE A 9 -2.68 -9.19 6.50
C PHE A 9 -1.76 -7.98 6.77
N LEU A 10 -2.35 -6.78 6.94
CA LEU A 10 -1.61 -5.57 7.29
C LEU A 10 -0.87 -5.72 8.62
N SER A 11 -1.51 -6.27 9.65
CA SER A 11 -0.85 -6.48 10.95
C SER A 11 0.36 -7.42 10.87
N GLY A 12 0.25 -8.52 10.11
CA GLY A 12 1.37 -9.44 9.88
C GLY A 12 2.51 -8.80 9.10
N TYR A 13 2.17 -8.02 8.06
CA TYR A 13 3.16 -7.27 7.28
C TYR A 13 3.89 -6.22 8.13
N LEU A 14 3.18 -5.49 8.99
CA LEU A 14 3.79 -4.52 9.90
C LEU A 14 4.73 -5.20 10.92
N GLY A 15 4.32 -6.34 11.50
CA GLY A 15 5.17 -7.12 12.42
C GLY A 15 6.46 -7.61 11.75
N LEU A 16 6.38 -8.04 10.50
CA LEU A 16 7.55 -8.38 9.68
C LEU A 16 8.45 -7.15 9.45
N ALA A 17 7.86 -6.03 9.03
CA ALA A 17 8.60 -4.80 8.76
C ALA A 17 9.35 -4.29 10.01
N THR A 18 8.72 -4.34 11.19
CA THR A 18 9.37 -3.97 12.45
C THR A 18 10.49 -4.92 12.87
N SER A 19 10.47 -6.17 12.43
CA SER A 19 11.50 -7.15 12.77
C SER A 19 12.84 -6.89 12.06
N PHE A 20 12.79 -6.26 10.88
CA PHE A 20 13.99 -5.93 10.11
C PHE A 20 14.54 -4.54 10.42
N TYR A 21 13.73 -3.64 10.97
CA TYR A 21 14.19 -2.31 11.41
C TYR A 21 15.30 -2.45 12.48
N PRO A 22 16.47 -1.78 12.38
CA PRO A 22 16.82 -0.65 11.51
C PRO A 22 17.58 -1.02 10.21
N TYR A 23 17.59 -2.28 9.82
CA TYR A 23 18.31 -2.79 8.65
C TYR A 23 17.41 -2.86 7.42
N ALA A 24 17.92 -2.36 6.28
CA ALA A 24 17.25 -2.53 4.99
C ALA A 24 17.47 -3.97 4.47
N ILE A 25 18.69 -4.49 4.64
CA ILE A 25 19.04 -5.91 4.43
C ILE A 25 19.92 -6.34 5.62
N PRO A 26 19.42 -7.18 6.55
CA PRO A 26 20.24 -7.71 7.64
C PRO A 26 21.38 -8.57 7.10
N PRO A 27 22.60 -8.55 7.68
CA PRO A 27 23.08 -7.76 8.83
C PRO A 27 23.93 -6.53 8.45
N THR A 28 24.12 -6.25 7.16
CA THR A 28 25.19 -5.35 6.70
C THR A 28 24.72 -3.97 6.28
N VAL A 29 23.47 -3.81 5.83
CA VAL A 29 23.00 -2.54 5.26
C VAL A 29 21.93 -1.93 6.15
N THR A 30 22.26 -0.79 6.77
CA THR A 30 21.32 0.01 7.56
C THR A 30 20.42 0.85 6.65
N LEU A 31 19.26 1.29 7.13
CA LEU A 31 18.38 2.21 6.37
C LEU A 31 19.11 3.47 5.88
N TRP A 32 20.08 3.95 6.66
CA TRP A 32 20.85 5.15 6.35
C TRP A 32 21.92 4.90 5.28
N GLU A 33 22.58 3.75 5.33
CA GLU A 33 23.56 3.34 4.32
C GLU A 33 22.88 2.99 2.98
N ALA A 34 21.66 2.46 3.03
CA ALA A 34 20.84 2.18 1.85
C ALA A 34 20.24 3.44 1.22
N ALA A 35 20.33 4.60 1.87
CA ALA A 35 19.74 5.83 1.36
C ALA A 35 20.51 6.30 0.12
N SER A 36 19.78 6.55 -0.98
CA SER A 36 20.33 7.16 -2.17
C SER A 36 20.76 8.61 -1.91
N GLN A 37 21.59 9.18 -2.80
CA GLN A 37 22.00 10.58 -2.74
C GLN A 37 20.79 11.52 -2.57
N THR A 38 20.92 12.54 -1.71
CA THR A 38 19.82 13.40 -1.25
C THR A 38 18.98 14.00 -2.37
N GLU A 39 19.62 14.42 -3.48
CA GLU A 39 18.93 14.96 -4.66
C GLU A 39 17.98 13.93 -5.29
N THR A 40 18.46 12.71 -5.54
CA THR A 40 17.66 11.62 -6.11
C THR A 40 16.53 11.21 -5.16
N LEU A 41 16.80 11.16 -3.86
CA LEU A 41 15.79 10.84 -2.85
C LEU A 41 14.66 11.88 -2.81
N SER A 42 15.00 13.17 -2.92
CA SER A 42 14.02 14.27 -2.95
C SER A 42 13.15 14.23 -4.21
N PHE A 43 13.73 13.90 -5.37
CA PHE A 43 12.98 13.72 -6.61
C PHE A 43 11.99 12.55 -6.50
N MET A 44 12.43 11.41 -5.96
CA MET A 44 11.56 10.26 -5.71
C MET A 44 10.43 10.60 -4.72
N LEU A 45 10.71 11.40 -3.70
CA LEU A 45 9.70 11.84 -2.73
C LEU A 45 8.60 12.68 -3.38
N TRP A 46 8.96 13.64 -4.23
CA TRP A 46 7.98 14.43 -4.99
C TRP A 46 7.18 13.56 -5.98
N GLY A 47 7.85 12.65 -6.68
CA GLY A 47 7.18 11.69 -7.56
C GLY A 47 6.18 10.82 -6.79
N ALA A 48 6.57 10.27 -5.65
CA ALA A 48 5.71 9.47 -4.79
C ALA A 48 4.53 10.29 -4.25
N LEU A 49 4.73 11.55 -3.86
CA LEU A 49 3.68 12.41 -3.31
C LEU A 49 2.57 12.70 -4.34
N ILE A 50 2.87 12.70 -5.64
CA ILE A 50 1.88 12.88 -6.70
C ILE A 50 1.28 11.53 -7.14
N VAL A 51 2.12 10.50 -7.30
CA VAL A 51 1.68 9.21 -7.84
C VAL A 51 0.85 8.43 -6.82
N LEU A 52 1.23 8.42 -5.53
CA LEU A 52 0.48 7.71 -4.49
C LEU A 52 -0.98 8.15 -4.37
N PRO A 53 -1.33 9.45 -4.27
CA PRO A 53 -2.72 9.85 -4.17
C PRO A 53 -3.52 9.51 -5.43
N VAL A 54 -2.90 9.54 -6.62
CA VAL A 54 -3.57 9.12 -7.86
C VAL A 54 -3.88 7.63 -7.83
N VAL A 55 -2.91 6.80 -7.43
CA VAL A 55 -3.09 5.34 -7.32
C VAL A 55 -4.17 5.01 -6.28
N VAL A 56 -4.10 5.59 -5.08
CA VAL A 56 -5.10 5.39 -4.03
C VAL A 56 -6.48 5.87 -4.47
N GLY A 57 -6.55 7.04 -5.10
CA GLY A 57 -7.79 7.58 -5.65
C GLY A 57 -8.41 6.65 -6.69
N TYR A 58 -7.61 6.07 -7.58
CA TYR A 58 -8.06 5.08 -8.55
C TYR A 58 -8.57 3.79 -7.89
N LEU A 59 -7.88 3.28 -6.85
CA LEU A 59 -8.31 2.09 -6.12
C LEU A 59 -9.68 2.33 -5.43
N ILE A 60 -9.87 3.51 -4.83
CA ILE A 60 -11.15 3.90 -4.21
C ILE A 60 -12.24 4.05 -5.27
N TYR A 61 -11.94 4.72 -6.38
CA TYR A 61 -12.89 4.93 -7.47
C TYR A 61 -13.33 3.60 -8.09
N SER A 62 -12.38 2.69 -8.36
CA SER A 62 -12.67 1.35 -8.86
C SER A 62 -13.62 0.60 -7.90
N TYR A 63 -13.33 0.63 -6.60
CA TYR A 63 -14.22 0.02 -5.61
C TYR A 63 -15.61 0.66 -5.60
N ALA A 64 -15.72 1.99 -5.74
CA ALA A 64 -16.99 2.69 -5.80
C ALA A 64 -17.80 2.35 -7.06
N VAL A 65 -17.15 2.31 -8.23
CA VAL A 65 -17.79 1.99 -9.52
C VAL A 65 -18.37 0.57 -9.53
N PHE A 66 -17.65 -0.40 -8.94
CA PHE A 66 -18.11 -1.79 -8.90
C PHE A 66 -19.00 -2.11 -7.70
N ARG A 67 -19.15 -1.21 -6.72
CA ARG A 67 -19.93 -1.44 -5.49
C ARG A 67 -21.45 -1.39 -5.63
N GLY A 68 -21.98 -0.97 -6.78
CA GLY A 68 -23.42 -0.69 -6.94
C GLY A 68 -24.16 -1.53 -7.97
N LYS A 69 -23.51 -2.50 -8.63
CA LYS A 69 -24.11 -3.27 -9.74
C LYS A 69 -24.53 -4.71 -9.38
N VAL A 70 -24.78 -5.00 -8.12
CA VAL A 70 -25.51 -6.21 -7.71
C VAL A 70 -27.00 -5.90 -7.74
N GLY A 71 -27.54 -5.83 -8.96
CA GLY A 71 -28.97 -5.69 -9.18
C GLY A 71 -29.69 -6.98 -8.77
N SER A 72 -30.57 -6.86 -7.79
CA SER A 72 -31.57 -7.83 -7.35
C SER A 72 -32.63 -8.06 -8.44
N GLY A 73 -32.23 -8.54 -9.61
CA GLY A 73 -33.11 -8.70 -10.78
C GLY A 73 -33.35 -10.15 -11.22
N LEU A 74 -32.77 -11.15 -10.55
CA LEU A 74 -32.78 -12.55 -11.00
C LEU A 74 -33.30 -13.53 -9.93
N TYR A 75 -34.20 -13.09 -9.07
CA TYR A 75 -34.96 -13.94 -8.14
C TYR A 75 -36.48 -13.68 -8.23
N ALA A 76 -36.95 -13.28 -9.41
CA ALA A 76 -38.36 -13.17 -9.72
C ALA A 76 -38.69 -14.07 -10.91
N HIS A 77 -38.49 -15.38 -10.74
CA HIS A 77 -39.22 -16.45 -11.40
C HIS A 77 -39.14 -17.71 -10.53
#